data_AF-A0A1V3XB53-F1
#
_entry.id   AF-A0A1V3XB53-F1
#
_cell.length_a   1.000
_cell.length_b   1.000
_cell.length_c   1.000
_cell.angle_alpha   90.00
_cell.angle_beta   90.00
_cell.angle_gamma   90.00
#
_symmetry.space_group_name_H-M   'P 1'
#
loop_
_entity.id
_entity.type
_entity.pdbx_description
1 polymer ?
#
loop_
_entity_poly.entity_id
_entity_poly.type
_entity_poly.pdbx_seq_one_letter_code
_entity_poly.pdbx_strand_id
1 'polypeptide(L)'
;MIDDAEQLVHDGAALDFPAPQKYVAPIAFNVVPLAGSLVDDDSGETDEDQKLRFESRKILDIPDLAVSGTCVRVPVFTGHCLSINAEFARPLSPEQARRLLDGAPGVKVVDVPTPLAAAGLTSRLLAASATTPGYRAGAVWRCSLRGQPAQGCGAEHHPDRRAAGRRLVICG
;
A
#
# COMPACT_ATOMS: atom_id res chain seq x y z
N MET A 1 -28.23 -8.05 -7.86
CA MET A 1 -28.17 -6.74 -7.18
C MET A 1 -28.43 -7.03 -5.72
N ILE A 2 -27.76 -6.34 -4.79
CA ILE A 2 -28.21 -6.39 -3.39
C ILE A 2 -29.31 -5.35 -3.31
N ASP A 3 -30.52 -5.80 -2.99
CA ASP A 3 -31.67 -4.92 -2.90
C ASP A 3 -31.42 -3.87 -1.81
N ASP A 4 -31.89 -2.64 -2.05
CA ASP A 4 -31.84 -1.52 -1.11
C ASP A 4 -30.43 -1.04 -0.69
N ALA A 5 -29.36 -1.50 -1.35
CA ALA A 5 -27.99 -1.10 -1.00
C ALA A 5 -27.74 0.42 -1.08
N GLU A 6 -28.53 1.15 -1.88
CA GLU A 6 -28.52 2.61 -1.96
C GLU A 6 -28.88 3.30 -0.64
N GLN A 7 -29.61 2.63 0.26
CA GLN A 7 -30.01 3.20 1.55
C GLN A 7 -28.78 3.41 2.47
N LEU A 8 -27.69 2.67 2.25
CA LEU A 8 -26.40 2.85 2.95
C LEU A 8 -25.79 4.24 2.76
N VAL A 9 -26.24 5.03 1.78
CA VAL A 9 -25.82 6.42 1.59
C VAL A 9 -26.21 7.30 2.79
N HIS A 10 -27.32 6.98 3.47
CA HIS A 10 -27.87 7.79 4.56
C HIS A 10 -27.83 7.08 5.92
N ASP A 11 -27.85 5.74 5.94
CA ASP A 11 -27.84 4.96 7.16
C ASP A 11 -26.96 3.71 7.02
N GLY A 12 -25.88 3.63 7.79
CA GLY A 12 -24.96 2.49 7.81
C GLY A 12 -25.58 1.20 8.37
N ALA A 13 -26.75 1.27 8.99
CA ALA A 13 -27.52 0.12 9.48
C ALA A 13 -28.67 -0.30 8.54
N ALA A 14 -28.78 0.29 7.34
CA ALA A 14 -29.88 0.02 6.41
C ALA A 14 -29.90 -1.44 5.88
N LEU A 15 -28.78 -2.15 5.94
CA LEU A 15 -28.69 -3.57 5.60
C LEU A 15 -28.35 -4.39 6.85
N ASP A 16 -28.90 -5.61 6.91
CA ASP A 16 -28.51 -6.58 7.93
C ASP A 16 -27.19 -7.25 7.54
N PHE A 17 -26.22 -7.21 8.46
CA PHE A 17 -24.90 -7.80 8.26
C PHE A 17 -24.69 -8.93 9.26
N PRO A 18 -24.16 -10.08 8.84
CA PRO A 18 -23.78 -11.12 9.78
C PRO A 18 -22.71 -10.60 10.75
N ALA A 19 -22.76 -11.08 11.99
CA ALA A 19 -21.79 -10.70 13.01
C ALA A 19 -20.34 -10.95 12.52
N PRO A 20 -19.45 -9.95 12.58
CA PRO A 20 -18.07 -10.10 12.15
C PRO A 20 -17.35 -11.20 12.94
N GLN A 21 -16.69 -12.13 12.24
CA GLN A 21 -15.90 -13.19 12.88
C GLN A 21 -14.40 -12.94 12.80
N LYS A 22 -13.90 -12.48 11.65
CA LYS A 22 -12.46 -12.31 11.40
C LYS A 22 -11.98 -10.87 11.56
N TYR A 23 -12.83 -9.92 11.21
CA TYR A 23 -12.56 -8.49 11.32
C TYR A 23 -13.31 -7.93 12.54
N VAL A 24 -12.84 -6.81 13.06
CA VAL A 24 -13.47 -6.13 14.22
C VAL A 24 -14.78 -5.43 13.86
N ALA A 25 -15.10 -5.30 12.57
CA ALA A 25 -16.31 -4.66 12.04
C ALA A 25 -16.73 -5.33 10.71
N PRO A 26 -17.97 -5.13 10.23
CA PRO A 26 -18.40 -5.61 8.92
C PRO A 26 -17.50 -5.06 7.82
N ILE A 27 -17.12 -5.91 6.85
CA ILE A 27 -16.24 -5.52 5.74
C ILE A 27 -17.01 -5.19 4.47
N ALA A 28 -18.14 -5.85 4.21
CA ALA A 28 -18.96 -5.57 3.04
C ALA A 28 -19.45 -4.11 3.08
N PHE A 29 -19.25 -3.37 1.99
CA PHE A 29 -19.59 -1.94 1.87
C PHE A 29 -18.90 -1.02 2.88
N ASN A 30 -17.83 -1.46 3.53
CA ASN A 30 -17.14 -0.71 4.57
C ASN A 30 -15.62 -0.79 4.43
N VAL A 31 -14.89 0.06 5.15
CA VAL A 31 -13.44 -0.01 5.31
C VAL A 31 -13.11 -0.15 6.80
N VAL A 32 -12.16 -1.01 7.14
CA VAL A 32 -11.78 -1.27 8.53
C VAL A 32 -10.32 -0.89 8.74
N PRO A 33 -10.01 0.25 9.38
CA PRO A 33 -8.65 0.75 9.59
C PRO A 33 -7.95 0.02 10.75
N LEU A 34 -8.01 -1.31 10.74
CA LEU A 34 -7.32 -2.17 11.70
C LEU A 34 -7.00 -3.49 11.02
N ALA A 35 -5.72 -3.77 10.83
CA ALA A 35 -5.23 -5.02 10.28
C ALA A 35 -4.16 -5.59 11.20
N GLY A 36 -4.41 -6.80 11.72
CA GLY A 36 -3.50 -7.43 12.67
C GLY A 36 -3.84 -7.10 14.13
N SER A 37 -2.86 -7.25 15.02
CA SER A 37 -2.99 -7.00 16.45
C SER A 37 -2.22 -5.75 16.85
N LEU A 38 -2.76 -4.98 17.79
CA LEU A 38 -2.01 -3.87 18.40
C LEU A 38 -0.76 -4.39 19.10
N VAL A 39 0.35 -3.69 18.91
CA VAL A 39 1.63 -4.00 19.56
C VAL A 39 1.67 -3.31 20.93
N ASP A 40 2.15 -4.02 21.95
CA ASP A 40 2.28 -3.51 23.32
C ASP A 40 3.60 -2.75 23.51
N ASP A 41 3.72 -1.61 22.83
CA ASP A 41 4.93 -0.75 22.83
C ASP A 41 4.63 0.76 22.81
N ASP A 42 3.41 1.15 23.20
CA ASP A 42 2.90 2.53 23.23
C ASP A 42 2.85 3.26 21.86
N SER A 43 3.18 2.59 20.75
CA SER A 43 3.14 3.20 19.42
C SER A 43 1.74 3.42 18.87
N GLY A 44 0.77 2.63 19.34
CA GLY A 44 -0.58 2.56 18.77
C GLY A 44 -0.64 1.90 17.38
N GLU A 45 0.45 1.29 16.93
CA GLU A 45 0.54 0.60 15.64
C GLU A 45 0.14 -0.88 15.75
N THR A 46 -0.38 -1.45 14.67
CA THR A 46 -0.53 -2.91 14.58
C THR A 46 0.76 -3.60 14.15
N ASP A 47 0.82 -4.92 14.32
CA ASP A 47 1.93 -5.72 13.80
C ASP A 47 2.05 -5.63 12.26
N GLU A 48 0.94 -5.45 11.53
CA GLU A 48 0.98 -5.19 10.08
C GLU A 48 1.56 -3.79 9.75
N ASP A 49 1.22 -2.76 10.52
CA ASP A 49 1.79 -1.42 10.36
C ASP A 49 3.31 -1.43 10.59
N GLN A 50 3.75 -2.14 11.64
CA GLN A 50 5.17 -2.29 11.95
C GLN A 50 5.91 -3.19 10.95
N LYS A 51 5.27 -4.21 10.38
CA LYS A 51 5.85 -5.04 9.29
C LYS A 51 6.27 -4.17 8.11
N LEU A 52 5.45 -3.21 7.70
CA LEU A 52 5.81 -2.26 6.62
C LEU A 52 7.14 -1.55 6.92
N ARG A 53 7.39 -1.16 8.18
CA ARG A 53 8.66 -0.55 8.60
C ARG A 53 9.81 -1.54 8.58
N PHE A 54 9.68 -2.66 9.29
CA PHE A 54 10.79 -3.59 9.49
C PHE A 54 11.20 -4.31 8.22
N GLU A 55 10.23 -4.74 7.41
CA GLU A 55 10.51 -5.42 6.14
C GLU A 55 11.10 -4.46 5.12
N SER A 56 10.60 -3.23 5.02
CA SER A 56 11.19 -2.23 4.12
C SER A 56 12.65 -1.93 4.47
N ARG A 57 12.97 -1.76 5.75
CA ARG A 57 14.36 -1.56 6.23
C ARG A 57 15.25 -2.73 5.85
N LYS A 58 14.77 -3.96 6.06
CA LYS A 58 15.52 -5.20 5.78
C LYS A 58 15.72 -5.44 4.28
N ILE A 59 14.67 -5.29 3.47
CA ILE A 59 14.69 -5.58 2.03
C ILE A 59 15.52 -4.54 1.27
N LEU A 60 15.39 -3.26 1.65
CA LEU A 60 16.11 -2.17 0.99
C LEU A 60 17.52 -1.95 1.56
N ASP A 61 17.86 -2.62 2.66
CA ASP A 61 19.13 -2.46 3.39
C ASP A 61 19.35 -1.02 3.87
N ILE A 62 18.32 -0.45 4.50
CA ILE A 62 18.32 0.92 5.05
C ILE A 62 17.81 0.85 6.49
N PRO A 63 18.66 0.57 7.48
CA PRO A 63 18.24 0.33 8.87
C PRO A 63 17.45 1.50 9.49
N ASP A 64 17.81 2.73 9.13
CA ASP A 64 17.23 3.95 9.69
C ASP A 64 16.11 4.54 8.84
N LEU A 65 15.59 3.79 7.85
CA LEU A 65 14.48 4.27 7.01
C LEU A 65 13.29 4.65 7.89
N ALA A 66 12.84 5.90 7.80
CA ALA A 66 11.62 6.33 8.47
C ALA A 66 10.41 5.83 7.68
N VAL A 67 9.62 4.94 8.29
CA VAL A 67 8.40 4.40 7.70
C VAL A 67 7.24 4.59 8.67
N SER A 68 6.16 5.19 8.17
CA SER A 68 4.86 5.27 8.83
C SER A 68 3.84 4.60 7.92
N GLY A 69 3.25 3.51 8.43
CA GLY A 69 2.28 2.69 7.71
C GLY A 69 0.90 2.78 8.35
N THR A 70 -0.14 2.66 7.55
CA THR A 70 -1.50 2.40 8.04
C THR A 70 -2.13 1.34 7.16
N CYS A 71 -2.45 0.20 7.77
CA CYS A 71 -3.07 -0.95 7.12
C CYS A 71 -4.59 -0.94 7.33
N VAL A 72 -5.34 -0.86 6.23
CA VAL A 72 -6.79 -0.76 6.15
C VAL A 72 -7.34 -1.93 5.35
N ARG A 73 -8.34 -2.61 5.90
CA ARG A 73 -9.07 -3.65 5.16
C ARG A 73 -10.15 -3.00 4.30
N VAL A 74 -10.19 -3.37 3.03
CA VAL A 74 -11.20 -2.94 2.04
C VAL A 74 -11.91 -4.18 1.46
N PRO A 75 -13.14 -4.07 0.92
CA PRO A 75 -13.94 -5.20 0.47
C PRO A 75 -13.51 -5.67 -0.92
N VAL A 76 -12.25 -6.11 -1.04
CA VAL A 76 -11.70 -6.71 -2.24
C VAL A 76 -11.26 -8.14 -1.92
N PHE A 77 -11.63 -9.09 -2.77
CA PHE A 77 -11.30 -10.51 -2.54
C PHE A 77 -9.80 -10.78 -2.60
N THR A 78 -9.11 -10.17 -3.56
CA THR A 78 -7.68 -10.33 -3.74
C THR A 78 -7.07 -9.08 -4.35
N GLY A 79 -5.81 -8.84 -4.03
CA GLY A 79 -5.07 -7.65 -4.44
C GLY A 79 -4.93 -6.65 -3.30
N HIS A 80 -3.71 -6.36 -2.89
CA HIS A 80 -3.40 -5.24 -2.01
C HIS A 80 -3.17 -4.00 -2.85
N CYS A 81 -3.53 -2.83 -2.32
CA CYS A 81 -3.20 -1.57 -2.94
C CYS A 81 -2.44 -0.70 -1.95
N LEU A 82 -1.46 0.05 -2.42
CA LEU A 82 -0.69 0.96 -1.59
C LEU A 82 -0.72 2.34 -2.25
N SER A 83 -1.06 3.35 -1.47
CA SER A 83 -0.78 4.76 -1.74
C SER A 83 0.46 5.15 -0.95
N ILE A 84 1.53 5.49 -1.66
CA ILE A 84 2.87 5.66 -1.11
C ILE A 84 3.33 7.08 -1.36
N ASN A 85 3.65 7.83 -0.30
CA ASN A 85 4.46 9.04 -0.42
C ASN A 85 5.91 8.68 -0.09
N ALA A 86 6.82 8.85 -1.04
CA ALA A 86 8.24 8.57 -0.87
C ALA A 86 9.06 9.85 -1.00
N GLU A 87 9.91 10.15 -0.01
CA GLU A 87 10.86 11.26 -0.04
C GLU A 87 12.27 10.75 -0.33
N PHE A 88 12.94 11.29 -1.35
CA PHE A 88 14.26 10.85 -1.78
C PHE A 88 15.39 11.79 -1.30
N ALA A 89 16.63 11.29 -1.25
CA ALA A 89 17.79 12.12 -0.86
C ALA A 89 18.12 13.21 -1.91
N ARG A 90 17.70 13.00 -3.16
CA ARG A 90 17.85 13.94 -4.28
C ARG A 90 16.50 14.09 -5.00
N PRO A 91 16.21 15.23 -5.62
CA PRO A 91 14.99 15.41 -6.41
C PRO A 91 14.82 14.29 -7.45
N LEU A 92 13.61 13.75 -7.54
CA LEU A 92 13.18 12.76 -8.53
C LEU A 92 11.88 13.26 -9.16
N SER A 93 11.91 13.60 -10.45
CA SER A 93 10.70 14.04 -11.15
C SER A 93 9.78 12.85 -11.45
N PRO A 94 8.45 13.03 -11.53
CA PRO A 94 7.52 11.96 -11.91
C PRO A 94 7.89 11.28 -13.23
N GLU A 95 8.41 12.02 -14.22
CA GLU A 95 8.82 11.48 -15.51
C GLU A 95 10.09 10.63 -15.40
N GLN A 96 11.07 11.07 -14.60
CA GLN A 96 12.24 10.25 -14.29
C GLN A 96 11.84 8.97 -13.57
N ALA A 97 10.94 9.09 -12.59
CA ALA A 97 10.42 7.99 -11.81
C ALA A 97 9.68 6.96 -12.70
N ARG A 98 8.81 7.42 -13.60
CA ARG A 98 8.11 6.56 -14.57
C ARG A 98 9.08 5.83 -15.48
N ARG A 99 10.11 6.49 -16.02
CA ARG A 99 11.14 5.85 -16.84
C ARG A 99 11.92 4.76 -16.10
N LEU A 100 12.27 5.01 -14.83
CA LEU A 100 12.98 4.02 -14.01
C LEU A 100 12.10 2.79 -13.73
N LEU A 101 10.80 2.99 -13.50
CA LEU A 101 9.87 1.89 -13.25
C LEU A 101 9.52 1.08 -14.50
N ASP A 102 9.47 1.70 -15.67
CA ASP A 102 9.06 1.04 -16.91
C ASP A 102 10.04 -0.08 -17.32
N GLY A 103 11.31 0.06 -16.97
CA GLY A 103 12.34 -0.97 -17.16
C GLY A 103 12.51 -1.94 -15.98
N ALA A 104 11.76 -1.77 -14.89
CA ALA A 104 11.97 -2.55 -13.67
C ALA A 104 11.34 -3.96 -13.77
N PRO A 105 12.08 -5.04 -13.48
CA PRO A 105 11.55 -6.40 -13.50
C PRO A 105 10.34 -6.56 -12.57
N GLY A 106 9.28 -7.18 -13.09
CA GLY A 106 8.05 -7.43 -12.32
C GLY A 106 7.17 -6.21 -12.07
N VAL A 107 7.50 -5.05 -12.67
CA VAL A 107 6.68 -3.84 -12.64
C VAL A 107 6.00 -3.64 -13.99
N LYS A 108 4.73 -3.25 -13.96
CA LYS A 108 4.01 -2.75 -15.13
C LYS A 108 3.45 -1.37 -14.79
N VAL A 109 3.90 -0.37 -15.52
CA VAL A 109 3.39 1.00 -15.34
C VAL A 109 2.06 1.14 -16.05
N VAL A 110 1.04 1.58 -15.30
CA VAL A 110 -0.32 1.83 -15.78
C VAL A 110 -0.80 3.18 -15.25
N ASP A 111 -1.88 3.73 -15.82
CA ASP A 111 -2.38 5.03 -15.36
C ASP A 111 -3.23 4.92 -14.09
N VAL A 112 -4.04 3.86 -13.98
CA VAL A 112 -4.89 3.58 -12.82
C VAL A 112 -4.72 2.12 -12.37
N PRO A 113 -3.85 1.84 -11.38
CA PRO A 113 -3.70 0.50 -10.85
C PRO A 113 -4.89 0.16 -9.96
N THR A 114 -5.48 -1.01 -10.16
CA THR A 114 -6.62 -1.50 -9.37
C THR A 114 -6.37 -2.94 -8.90
N PRO A 115 -6.92 -3.34 -7.74
CA PRO A 115 -6.74 -4.69 -7.22
C PRO A 115 -7.35 -5.74 -8.17
N LEU A 116 -8.46 -5.40 -8.81
CA LEU A 116 -9.11 -6.27 -9.79
C LEU A 116 -8.23 -6.51 -11.03
N ALA A 117 -7.57 -5.47 -11.55
CA ALA A 117 -6.68 -5.62 -12.71
C ALA A 117 -5.38 -6.38 -12.35
N ALA A 118 -4.93 -6.32 -11.09
CA ALA A 118 -3.76 -7.05 -10.63
C ALA A 118 -4.06 -8.53 -10.28
N ALA A 119 -5.32 -8.87 -10.02
CA ALA A 119 -5.72 -10.22 -9.62
C ALA A 119 -5.31 -11.26 -10.68
N GLY A 120 -4.54 -12.28 -10.23
CA GLY A 120 -4.05 -13.35 -11.11
C GLY A 120 -2.78 -13.02 -11.90
N LEU A 121 -2.29 -11.78 -11.86
CA LEU A 121 -1.02 -11.40 -12.48
C LEU A 121 0.17 -11.60 -11.52
N THR A 122 1.35 -11.83 -12.10
CA THR A 122 2.63 -11.83 -11.37
C THR A 122 3.24 -10.44 -11.28
N SER A 123 2.94 -9.57 -12.25
CA SER A 123 3.42 -8.19 -12.30
C SER A 123 2.69 -7.29 -11.29
N ARG A 124 3.45 -6.38 -10.68
CA ARG A 124 2.93 -5.30 -9.82
C ARG A 124 2.50 -4.13 -10.70
N LEU A 125 1.28 -3.65 -10.53
CA LEU A 125 0.76 -2.50 -11.30
C LEU A 125 1.12 -1.22 -10.56
N LEU A 126 1.84 -0.30 -11.19
CA LEU A 126 2.25 0.97 -10.58
C LEU A 126 1.80 2.18 -11.40
N ALA A 127 1.40 3.25 -10.72
CA ALA A 127 1.25 4.59 -11.28
C ALA A 127 2.14 5.58 -10.53
N ALA A 128 2.90 6.38 -11.27
CA ALA A 128 3.60 7.55 -10.76
C ALA A 128 2.65 8.75 -10.81
N SER A 129 2.34 9.33 -9.66
CA SER A 129 1.31 10.36 -9.53
C SER A 129 1.90 11.59 -8.82
N ALA A 130 2.59 12.42 -9.59
CA ALA A 130 2.96 13.78 -9.21
C ALA A 130 3.94 13.94 -8.02
N THR A 131 4.47 15.15 -7.92
CA THR A 131 5.35 15.60 -6.84
C THR A 131 4.51 15.90 -5.60
N THR A 132 4.96 15.49 -4.41
CA THR A 132 4.23 15.78 -3.16
C THR A 132 4.58 17.18 -2.64
N PRO A 133 3.63 18.13 -2.55
CA PRO A 133 3.89 19.45 -1.96
C PRO A 133 4.36 19.31 -0.51
N GLY A 134 5.37 20.09 -0.11
CA GLY A 134 5.95 20.04 1.25
C GLY A 134 7.11 19.06 1.43
N TYR A 135 7.37 18.18 0.46
CA TYR A 135 8.55 17.31 0.44
C TYR A 135 9.58 17.86 -0.54
N ARG A 136 10.84 18.02 -0.11
CA ARG A 136 11.92 18.59 -0.97
C ARG A 136 12.21 17.73 -2.20
N ALA A 137 11.88 16.45 -2.15
CA ALA A 137 12.04 15.47 -3.22
C ALA A 137 11.01 14.33 -3.07
N GLY A 138 9.72 14.67 -3.02
CA GLY A 138 8.63 13.71 -2.80
C GLY A 138 7.95 13.25 -4.09
N ALA A 139 7.65 11.96 -4.22
CA ALA A 139 6.75 11.42 -5.25
C ALA A 139 5.65 10.57 -4.63
N VAL A 140 4.44 10.63 -5.20
CA VAL A 140 3.34 9.75 -4.83
C VAL A 140 3.24 8.59 -5.81
N TRP A 141 3.08 7.39 -5.28
CA TRP A 141 2.88 6.18 -6.05
C TRP A 141 1.60 5.50 -5.63
N ARG A 142 0.91 4.93 -6.62
CA ARG A 142 -0.15 3.96 -6.35
C ARG A 142 0.32 2.62 -6.88
N CYS A 143 0.22 1.58 -6.07
CA CYS A 143 0.62 0.23 -6.45
C CYS A 143 -0.54 -0.73 -6.20
N SER A 144 -0.69 -1.73 -7.05
CA SER A 144 -1.49 -2.91 -6.75
C SER A 144 -0.65 -4.19 -6.86
N LEU A 145 -0.71 -5.01 -5.81
CA LEU A 145 0.10 -6.20 -5.59
C LEU A 145 -0.80 -7.42 -5.45
N ARG A 146 -0.35 -8.59 -5.92
CA ARG A 146 -1.04 -9.85 -5.62
C ARG A 146 -1.09 -10.09 -4.11
N GLY A 147 -2.23 -10.57 -3.61
CA GLY A 147 -2.37 -11.04 -2.23
C GLY A 147 -1.58 -12.32 -1.99
N GLN A 148 -0.30 -12.18 -1.66
CA GLN A 148 0.46 -13.19 -0.91
C GLN A 148 0.91 -12.56 0.41
N PRO A 149 0.98 -13.32 1.51
CA PRO A 149 1.68 -12.86 2.70
C PRO A 149 3.10 -12.47 2.28
N ALA A 150 3.66 -11.45 2.93
CA ALA A 150 5.02 -10.98 2.69
C ALA A 150 6.05 -12.09 3.00
N GLN A 151 6.19 -13.03 2.07
CA GLN A 151 7.20 -14.07 2.09
C GLN A 151 8.11 -13.82 0.89
N GLY A 152 9.23 -13.16 1.18
CA GLY A 152 10.48 -13.25 0.43
C GLY A 152 10.38 -13.09 -1.09
N CYS A 153 10.14 -11.87 -1.57
CA CYS A 153 10.62 -11.52 -2.91
C CYS A 153 12.11 -11.18 -2.80
N GLY A 154 12.98 -12.06 -3.30
CA GLY A 154 14.41 -11.78 -3.43
C GLY A 154 14.63 -10.50 -4.25
N ALA A 155 15.32 -9.53 -3.67
CA ALA A 155 15.73 -8.31 -4.36
C ALA A 155 16.93 -8.64 -5.26
N GLU A 156 16.69 -8.91 -6.54
CA GLU A 156 17.77 -8.97 -7.54
C GLU A 156 18.42 -7.58 -7.70
N HIS A 157 19.72 -7.61 -7.93
CA HIS A 157 20.67 -6.53 -7.69
C HIS A 157 20.57 -5.39 -8.73
N HIS A 158 19.77 -4.35 -8.47
CA HIS A 158 19.82 -3.12 -9.28
C HIS A 158 20.95 -2.20 -8.78
N PRO A 159 21.83 -1.65 -9.66
CA PRO A 159 23.07 -0.95 -9.28
C PRO A 159 22.88 0.43 -8.63
N ASP A 160 21.67 0.99 -8.61
CA ASP A 160 21.38 2.32 -8.04
C ASP A 160 20.62 2.25 -6.69
N ARG A 161 21.19 1.50 -5.73
CA ARG A 161 20.60 1.34 -4.38
C ARG A 161 20.70 2.62 -3.51
N ARG A 162 21.47 3.62 -3.96
CA ARG A 162 21.79 4.83 -3.17
C ARG A 162 20.81 5.99 -3.38
N ALA A 163 19.66 5.75 -4.01
CA ALA A 163 18.54 6.70 -3.99
C ALA A 163 17.60 6.49 -2.79
N ALA A 164 17.94 5.58 -1.86
CA ALA A 164 17.26 5.33 -0.60
C ALA A 164 16.77 6.61 0.11
N GLY A 165 15.44 6.70 0.22
CA GLY A 165 14.71 7.87 0.68
C GLY A 165 14.75 8.13 2.18
N ARG A 166 14.47 9.37 2.57
CA ARG A 166 14.47 9.83 3.97
C ARG A 166 13.22 9.42 4.73
N ARG A 167 12.09 9.24 4.03
CA ARG A 167 10.78 8.94 4.63
C ARG A 167 9.86 8.24 3.64
N LEU A 168 9.09 7.27 4.14
CA LEU A 168 8.05 6.55 3.42
C LEU A 168 6.76 6.59 4.22
N VAL A 169 5.67 7.06 3.61
CA VAL A 169 4.31 6.94 4.17
C VAL A 169 3.53 6.00 3.29
N ILE A 170 3.07 4.88 3.85
CA ILE A 170 2.30 3.84 3.15
C ILE A 170 0.90 3.79 3.74
N CYS A 171 -0.11 4.01 2.91
CA CYS A 171 -1.49 3.71 3.25
C CYS A 171 -1.97 2.58 2.33
N GLY A 172 -2.37 1.45 2.87
CA GLY A 172 -2.77 0.28 2.08
C GLY A 172 -3.76 -0.63 2.77
#